data_AF-G3HN03-F1
#
_entry.id   AF-G3HN03-F1
#
_cell.length_a   1.000
_cell.length_b   1.000
_cell.length_c   1.000
_cell.angle_alpha   90.00
_cell.angle_beta   90.00
_cell.angle_gamma   90.00
#
_symmetry.space_group_name_H-M   'P 1'
#
loop_
_entity.id
_entity.type
_entity.pdbx_description
1 polymer ?
#
loop_
_entity_poly.entity_id
_entity_poly.type
_entity_poly.pdbx_seq_one_letter_code
_entity_poly.pdbx_strand_id
1 'polypeptide(L)'
;MAIRESPEENSAYEQLLSHLEEIAEEGTKIEIPGLDVSALLPSDLSRYYRYEGSLTTPPCSQGVIWTVFNQTVKLSAKQLHTLSVSLWGPHDSRLQLNFRATQPLNGRMIEASFPARVDSSPEPVHMNSCLAAGDILALVFGILFAATSVAFLIQLKRQHRHRSETKDGVSYSPAEMTETGA
;
A
#
# COMPACT_ATOMS: atom_id res chain seq x y z
N MET A 1 9.74 -20.78 3.07
CA MET A 1 9.70 -21.17 1.65
C MET A 1 8.24 -21.24 1.23
N ALA A 2 7.87 -20.69 0.08
CA ALA A 2 6.49 -20.74 -0.41
C ALA A 2 6.35 -21.86 -1.45
N ILE A 3 5.21 -22.55 -1.41
CA ILE A 3 4.86 -23.61 -2.35
C ILE A 3 3.73 -23.09 -3.26
N ARG A 4 3.75 -23.49 -4.53
CA ARG A 4 2.73 -23.17 -5.52
C ARG A 4 2.29 -24.44 -6.25
N GLU A 5 1.02 -24.49 -6.64
CA GLU A 5 0.49 -25.55 -7.48
C GLU A 5 1.09 -25.52 -8.91
N SER A 6 1.33 -26.70 -9.48
CA SER A 6 1.69 -26.92 -10.88
C SER A 6 0.95 -28.12 -11.47
N PRO A 7 0.91 -28.26 -12.80
CA PRO A 7 0.37 -29.47 -13.45
C PRO A 7 1.22 -30.72 -13.22
N GLU A 8 2.53 -30.55 -13.03
CA GLU A 8 3.50 -31.65 -12.91
C GLU A 8 3.75 -32.04 -11.46
N GLU A 9 4.00 -33.33 -11.23
CA GLU A 9 4.48 -33.86 -9.95
C GLU A 9 5.95 -33.51 -9.73
N ASN A 10 6.29 -33.18 -8.48
CA ASN A 10 7.65 -32.91 -8.05
C ASN A 10 8.28 -34.19 -7.47
N SER A 11 9.22 -34.79 -8.18
CA SER A 11 9.84 -36.08 -7.81
C SER A 11 10.69 -36.01 -6.52
N ALA A 12 11.26 -34.85 -6.19
CA ALA A 12 12.02 -34.67 -4.96
C ALA A 12 11.08 -34.69 -3.74
N TYR A 13 9.95 -34.01 -3.84
CA TYR A 13 8.92 -34.03 -2.79
C TYR A 13 8.22 -35.39 -2.69
N GLU A 14 8.03 -36.10 -3.80
CA GLU A 14 7.36 -37.40 -3.80
C GLU A 14 8.08 -38.42 -2.90
N GLN A 15 9.41 -38.36 -2.83
CA GLN A 15 10.23 -39.19 -1.93
C GLN A 15 9.89 -39.01 -0.44
N LEU A 16 9.22 -37.92 -0.07
CA LEU A 16 8.71 -37.68 1.28
C LEU A 16 7.21 -37.96 1.36
N LEU A 17 6.45 -37.45 0.38
CA LEU A 17 5.00 -37.50 0.40
C LEU A 17 4.45 -38.92 0.32
N SER A 18 5.15 -39.84 -0.36
CA SER A 18 4.76 -41.25 -0.46
C SER A 18 4.71 -41.99 0.87
N HIS A 19 5.36 -41.45 1.90
CA HIS A 19 5.47 -42.06 3.21
C HIS A 19 4.52 -41.47 4.26
N LEU A 20 3.76 -40.41 3.93
CA LEU A 20 2.90 -39.74 4.93
C LEU A 20 1.80 -40.64 5.50
N GLU A 21 1.36 -41.65 4.74
CA GLU A 21 0.37 -42.61 5.22
C GLU A 21 0.94 -43.54 6.31
N GLU A 22 2.23 -43.88 6.25
CA GLU A 22 2.90 -44.73 7.26
C GLU A 22 3.12 -44.02 8.60
N ILE A 23 3.10 -42.68 8.58
CA ILE A 23 3.21 -41.82 9.77
C ILE A 23 1.95 -40.99 10.01
N ALA A 24 0.78 -41.48 9.56
CA ALA A 24 -0.48 -40.75 9.67
C ALA A 24 -0.82 -40.39 11.13
N GLU A 25 -0.53 -41.29 12.07
CA GLU A 25 -0.84 -41.10 13.50
C GLU A 25 0.21 -40.26 14.22
N GLU A 26 -0.25 -39.37 15.11
CA GLU A 26 0.62 -38.49 15.89
C GLU A 26 1.70 -39.27 16.67
N GLY A 27 2.96 -38.84 16.54
CA GLY A 27 4.09 -39.45 17.24
C GLY A 27 4.71 -40.67 16.53
N THR A 28 4.11 -41.15 15.45
CA THR A 28 4.66 -42.24 14.62
C THR A 28 5.89 -41.77 13.86
N LYS A 29 6.86 -42.68 13.67
CA LYS A 29 8.13 -42.41 12.99
C LYS A 29 8.51 -43.58 12.11
N ILE A 30 9.17 -43.26 11.01
CA ILE A 30 9.79 -44.22 10.09
C ILE A 30 11.20 -43.74 9.72
N GLU A 31 11.98 -44.62 9.12
CA GLU A 31 13.23 -44.28 8.45
C GLU A 31 12.99 -44.31 6.93
N ILE A 32 13.54 -43.32 6.22
CA ILE A 32 13.47 -43.24 4.76
C ILE A 32 14.89 -43.28 4.18
N PRO A 33 15.07 -43.71 2.91
CA PRO A 33 16.35 -43.60 2.22
C PRO A 33 16.88 -42.17 2.20
N GLY A 34 18.21 -42.04 2.11
CA GLY A 34 18.84 -40.72 1.95
C GLY A 34 18.36 -40.05 0.66
N LEU A 35 18.06 -38.76 0.75
CA LEU A 35 17.59 -37.94 -0.37
C LEU A 35 18.40 -36.66 -0.51
N ASP A 36 18.41 -36.08 -1.71
CA ASP A 36 19.05 -34.79 -1.97
C ASP A 36 18.16 -33.65 -1.46
N VAL A 37 18.52 -33.11 -0.29
CA VAL A 37 17.79 -32.01 0.34
C VAL A 37 17.81 -30.74 -0.51
N SER A 38 18.84 -30.54 -1.35
CA SER A 38 18.92 -29.36 -2.21
C SER A 38 17.82 -29.36 -3.29
N ALA A 39 17.37 -30.54 -3.72
CA ALA A 39 16.27 -30.71 -4.67
C ALA A 39 14.90 -30.33 -4.08
N LEU A 40 14.79 -30.15 -2.76
CA LEU A 40 13.59 -29.63 -2.10
C LEU A 40 13.52 -28.09 -2.11
N LEU A 41 14.60 -27.41 -2.51
CA LEU A 41 14.69 -25.96 -2.53
C LEU A 41 14.34 -25.41 -3.92
N PRO A 42 14.02 -24.11 -4.05
CA PRO A 42 13.90 -23.46 -5.35
C PRO A 42 15.22 -23.51 -6.13
N SER A 43 15.15 -23.49 -7.45
CA SER A 43 16.36 -23.54 -8.30
C SER A 43 17.20 -22.25 -8.22
N ASP A 44 16.56 -21.09 -8.00
CA ASP A 44 17.21 -19.81 -7.80
C ASP A 44 17.34 -19.49 -6.31
N LEU A 45 18.49 -19.84 -5.75
CA LEU A 45 18.87 -19.54 -4.38
C LEU A 45 19.46 -18.13 -4.21
N SER A 46 19.71 -17.41 -5.31
CA SER A 46 20.35 -16.08 -5.27
C SER A 46 19.38 -14.98 -4.84
N ARG A 47 18.06 -15.21 -5.00
CA ARG A 47 17.00 -14.24 -4.72
C ARG A 47 16.21 -14.63 -3.47
N TYR A 48 16.41 -13.89 -2.39
CA TYR A 48 15.75 -14.12 -1.11
C TYR A 48 15.55 -12.82 -0.33
N TYR A 49 14.66 -12.90 0.66
CA TYR A 49 14.49 -11.91 1.71
C TYR A 49 15.16 -12.39 2.99
N ARG A 50 15.70 -11.45 3.78
CA ARG A 50 16.42 -11.73 5.03
C ARG A 50 15.94 -10.78 6.14
N TYR A 51 15.61 -11.32 7.31
CA TYR A 51 15.22 -10.52 8.47
C TYR A 51 15.40 -11.27 9.80
N GLU A 52 15.51 -10.54 10.90
CA GLU A 52 15.48 -11.11 12.25
C GLU A 52 14.04 -11.28 12.76
N GLY A 53 13.71 -12.48 13.21
CA GLY A 53 12.39 -12.85 13.69
C GLY A 53 12.44 -13.81 14.87
N SER A 54 11.42 -14.64 14.96
CA SER A 54 11.26 -15.62 16.03
C SER A 54 11.00 -17.01 15.48
N LEU A 55 11.04 -18.00 16.36
CA LEU A 55 10.36 -19.27 16.11
C LEU A 55 8.86 -19.01 15.85
N THR A 56 8.26 -19.79 14.96
CA THR A 56 6.82 -19.72 14.63
C THR A 56 5.96 -20.64 15.48
N THR A 57 6.58 -21.39 16.38
CA THR A 57 5.94 -22.26 17.38
C THR A 57 6.39 -21.84 18.80
N PRO A 58 5.59 -22.10 19.84
CA PRO A 58 6.01 -21.89 21.23
C PRO A 58 7.37 -22.55 21.51
N PRO A 59 8.28 -21.89 22.25
CA PRO A 59 8.08 -20.67 23.05
C PRO A 59 8.23 -19.35 22.28
N CYS A 60 8.23 -19.35 20.94
CA CYS A 60 8.30 -18.14 20.10
C CYS A 60 9.56 -17.30 20.33
N SER A 61 10.69 -17.92 20.70
CA SER A 61 11.96 -17.24 20.97
C SER A 61 12.43 -16.39 19.80
N GLN A 62 12.89 -15.17 20.09
CA GLN A 62 13.44 -14.23 19.10
C GLN A 62 14.92 -14.54 18.77
N GLY A 63 15.48 -13.83 17.79
CA GLY A 63 16.87 -13.99 17.34
C GLY A 63 17.04 -14.95 16.16
N VAL A 64 15.95 -15.42 15.56
CA VAL A 64 16.00 -16.30 14.38
C VAL A 64 16.26 -15.47 13.14
N ILE A 65 17.32 -15.78 12.41
CA ILE A 65 17.61 -15.16 11.11
C ILE A 65 16.83 -15.89 10.02
N TRP A 66 15.75 -15.29 9.55
CA TRP A 66 14.89 -15.85 8.51
C TRP A 66 15.44 -15.58 7.12
N THR A 67 15.60 -16.64 6.32
CA THR A 67 15.82 -16.54 4.87
C THR A 67 14.59 -17.05 4.14
N VAL A 68 13.97 -16.21 3.32
CA VAL A 68 12.78 -16.58 2.54
C VAL A 68 13.09 -16.41 1.07
N PHE A 69 13.24 -17.52 0.34
CA PHE A 69 13.46 -17.49 -1.11
C PHE A 69 12.30 -16.81 -1.84
N ASN A 70 12.64 -16.00 -2.85
CA ASN A 70 11.68 -15.29 -3.69
C ASN A 70 10.98 -16.23 -4.68
N GLN A 71 11.70 -17.25 -5.18
CA GLN A 71 11.11 -18.27 -6.04
C GLN A 71 10.37 -19.32 -5.20
N THR A 72 9.20 -19.74 -5.67
CA THR A 72 8.41 -20.81 -5.04
C THR A 72 8.79 -22.19 -5.56
N VAL A 73 8.65 -23.21 -4.72
CA VAL A 73 8.68 -24.60 -5.17
C VAL A 73 7.32 -24.99 -5.73
N LYS A 74 7.31 -25.81 -6.77
CA LYS A 74 6.09 -26.27 -7.46
C LYS A 74 5.77 -27.71 -7.08
N LEU A 75 4.54 -27.99 -6.70
CA LEU A 75 3.98 -29.32 -6.40
C LEU A 75 2.69 -29.50 -7.20
N SER A 76 2.35 -30.75 -7.54
CA SER A 76 1.05 -31.03 -8.16
C SER A 76 -0.12 -30.81 -7.20
N ALA A 77 -1.33 -30.63 -7.75
CA ALA A 77 -2.56 -30.55 -6.95
C ALA A 77 -2.72 -31.78 -6.04
N LYS A 78 -2.39 -32.97 -6.55
CA LYS A 78 -2.41 -34.23 -5.80
C LYS A 78 -1.42 -34.20 -4.62
N GLN A 79 -0.19 -33.76 -4.86
CA GLN A 79 0.85 -33.66 -3.83
C GLN A 79 0.48 -32.66 -2.72
N LEU A 80 -0.09 -31.51 -3.09
CA LEU A 80 -0.62 -30.53 -2.14
C LEU A 80 -1.76 -31.12 -1.31
N HIS A 81 -2.65 -31.88 -1.94
CA HIS A 81 -3.74 -32.55 -1.27
C HIS A 81 -3.19 -33.56 -0.24
N THR A 82 -2.33 -34.49 -0.67
CA THR A 82 -1.67 -35.48 0.21
C THR A 82 -1.01 -34.81 1.41
N LEU A 83 -0.18 -33.77 1.18
CA LEU A 83 0.47 -33.03 2.27
C LEU A 83 -0.53 -32.44 3.28
N SER A 84 -1.69 -31.99 2.84
CA SER A 84 -2.70 -31.34 3.69
C SER A 84 -3.64 -32.30 4.42
N VAL A 85 -3.81 -33.55 3.96
CA VAL A 85 -4.84 -34.44 4.52
C VAL A 85 -4.30 -35.70 5.16
N SER A 86 -3.07 -36.13 4.86
CA SER A 86 -2.58 -37.45 5.26
C SER A 86 -2.33 -37.59 6.77
N LEU A 87 -2.01 -36.50 7.46
CA LEU A 87 -1.58 -36.55 8.86
C LEU A 87 -2.71 -36.21 9.84
N TRP A 88 -2.69 -36.89 10.99
CA TRP A 88 -3.48 -36.59 12.17
C TRP A 88 -2.64 -35.85 13.21
N GLY A 89 -3.29 -34.94 13.93
CA GLY A 89 -2.72 -34.22 15.06
C GLY A 89 -3.48 -34.56 16.35
N PRO A 90 -3.30 -33.75 17.40
CA PRO A 90 -3.93 -33.99 18.70
C PRO A 90 -5.46 -34.09 18.60
N HIS A 91 -6.04 -34.86 19.51
CA HIS A 91 -7.49 -34.99 19.68
C HIS A 91 -8.21 -35.52 18.42
N ASP A 92 -7.60 -36.47 17.72
CA ASP A 92 -8.14 -37.12 16.51
C ASP A 92 -8.56 -36.11 15.43
N SER A 93 -7.83 -35.00 15.33
CA SER A 93 -8.07 -33.95 14.33
C SER A 93 -7.08 -34.06 13.18
N ARG A 94 -7.50 -33.70 11.96
CA ARG A 94 -6.56 -33.63 10.82
C ARG A 94 -5.53 -32.53 11.08
N LEU A 95 -4.26 -32.82 10.81
CA LEU A 95 -3.18 -31.85 10.95
C LEU A 95 -3.19 -30.86 9.77
N GLN A 96 -4.13 -29.91 9.83
CA GLN A 96 -4.37 -28.88 8.82
C GLN A 96 -4.18 -27.48 9.40
N LEU A 97 -4.03 -26.49 8.52
CA LEU A 97 -3.91 -25.08 8.89
C LEU A 97 -2.82 -24.84 9.96
N ASN A 98 -1.74 -25.61 9.90
CA ASN A 98 -0.63 -25.66 10.84
C ASN A 98 0.38 -24.51 10.62
N PHE A 99 -0.13 -23.29 10.49
CA PHE A 99 0.66 -22.07 10.32
C PHE A 99 0.27 -21.01 11.33
N ARG A 100 1.23 -20.11 11.62
CA ARG A 100 0.98 -18.94 12.46
C ARG A 100 0.56 -17.75 11.58
N ALA A 101 -0.40 -16.96 12.04
CA ALA A 101 -0.73 -15.68 11.40
C ALA A 101 0.51 -14.77 11.32
N THR A 102 0.56 -13.90 10.30
CA THR A 102 1.63 -12.92 10.16
C THR A 102 1.70 -12.02 11.38
N GLN A 103 2.92 -11.60 11.72
CA GLN A 103 3.18 -10.75 12.87
C GLN A 103 3.58 -9.35 12.39
N PRO A 104 3.25 -8.29 13.15
CA PRO A 104 3.61 -6.94 12.77
C PRO A 104 5.14 -6.78 12.68
N LEU A 105 5.61 -5.96 11.75
CA LEU A 105 7.05 -5.74 11.55
C LEU A 105 7.70 -4.99 12.71
N ASN A 106 6.96 -4.15 13.44
CA ASN A 106 7.45 -3.39 14.60
C ASN A 106 8.75 -2.62 14.27
N GLY A 107 8.82 -2.00 13.09
CA GLY A 107 9.98 -1.21 12.64
C GLY A 107 11.16 -2.03 12.10
N ARG A 108 11.06 -3.38 12.07
CA ARG A 108 12.12 -4.22 11.47
C ARG A 108 12.23 -3.99 9.97
N MET A 109 13.47 -3.91 9.50
CA MET A 109 13.80 -3.86 8.07
C MET A 109 13.89 -5.28 7.50
N ILE A 110 13.38 -5.46 6.29
CA ILE A 110 13.56 -6.70 5.52
C ILE A 110 14.55 -6.40 4.40
N GLU A 111 15.64 -7.14 4.37
CA GLU A 111 16.64 -7.06 3.30
C GLU A 111 16.21 -7.94 2.13
N ALA A 112 16.48 -7.51 0.90
CA ALA A 112 16.34 -8.32 -0.30
C ALA A 112 17.71 -8.49 -0.97
N SER A 113 18.05 -9.71 -1.38
CA SER A 113 19.32 -9.99 -2.07
C SER A 113 19.33 -9.58 -3.54
N PHE A 114 18.24 -8.98 -4.02
CA PHE A 114 18.04 -8.56 -5.39
C PHE A 114 17.39 -7.18 -5.40
N PRO A 115 17.57 -6.39 -6.48
CA PRO A 115 16.85 -5.14 -6.64
C PRO A 115 15.35 -5.45 -6.74
N ALA A 116 14.61 -5.17 -5.67
CA ALA A 116 13.16 -5.17 -5.72
C ALA A 116 12.74 -4.04 -6.68
N ARG A 117 11.78 -4.30 -7.56
CA ARG A 117 11.14 -3.21 -8.30
C ARG A 117 10.46 -2.34 -7.26
N VAL A 118 11.05 -1.19 -6.98
CA VAL A 118 10.31 -0.08 -6.42
C VAL A 118 9.43 0.37 -7.57
N ASP A 119 8.19 -0.10 -7.60
CA ASP A 119 7.18 0.52 -8.46
C ASP A 119 7.04 1.96 -7.95
N SER A 120 7.86 2.85 -8.50
CA SER A 120 7.61 4.29 -8.48
C SER A 120 6.46 4.60 -9.43
N SER A 121 5.34 3.89 -9.26
CA SER A 121 4.05 4.31 -9.81
C SER A 121 3.45 5.21 -8.75
N PRO A 122 3.29 6.52 -9.01
CA PRO A 122 2.57 7.39 -8.11
C PRO A 122 1.08 7.02 -8.19
N GLU A 123 0.65 5.99 -7.47
CA GLU A 123 -0.76 5.90 -7.12
C GLU A 123 -1.06 7.09 -6.20
N PRO A 124 -2.05 7.94 -6.54
CA PRO A 124 -2.43 9.05 -5.69
C PRO A 124 -3.13 8.47 -4.47
N VAL A 125 -2.35 8.22 -3.42
CA VAL A 125 -2.89 8.01 -2.08
C VAL A 125 -3.59 9.33 -1.72
N HIS A 126 -4.92 9.34 -1.81
CA HIS A 126 -5.74 10.41 -1.31
C HIS A 126 -5.66 10.40 0.22
N MET A 127 -4.53 10.91 0.74
CA MET A 127 -4.37 11.24 2.14
C MET A 127 -5.23 12.48 2.39
N ASN A 128 -6.21 12.34 3.26
CA ASN A 128 -6.94 13.45 3.84
C ASN A 128 -5.91 14.47 4.35
N SER A 129 -5.80 15.58 3.62
CA SER A 129 -4.79 16.61 3.82
C SER A 129 -4.78 17.11 5.26
N CYS A 130 -3.67 16.88 5.95
CA CYS A 130 -3.19 17.85 6.92
C CYS A 130 -2.77 19.06 6.09
N LEU A 131 -3.66 20.04 5.94
CA LEU A 131 -3.36 21.29 5.23
C LEU A 131 -2.11 21.91 5.87
N ALA A 132 -1.02 21.94 5.12
CA ALA A 132 0.18 22.62 5.57
C ALA A 132 -0.14 24.11 5.73
N ALA A 133 0.55 24.82 6.62
CA ALA A 133 0.30 26.24 6.88
C ALA A 133 0.35 27.10 5.60
N GLY A 134 1.11 26.67 4.59
CA GLY A 134 1.18 27.31 3.27
C GLY A 134 -0.14 27.26 2.46
N ASP A 135 -0.92 26.18 2.59
CA ASP A 135 -2.17 26.01 1.85
C ASP A 135 -3.28 26.92 2.42
N ILE A 136 -3.33 27.03 3.74
CA ILE A 136 -4.23 27.97 4.43
C ILE A 136 -3.90 29.39 4.01
N LEU A 137 -2.61 29.74 3.97
CA LEU A 137 -2.16 31.06 3.58
C LEU A 137 -2.53 31.39 2.11
N ALA A 138 -2.39 30.41 1.21
CA ALA A 138 -2.78 30.57 -0.20
C ALA A 138 -4.29 30.78 -0.36
N LEU A 139 -5.13 30.04 0.38
CA LEU A 139 -6.58 30.21 0.37
C LEU A 139 -6.99 31.59 0.90
N VAL A 140 -6.38 32.04 1.99
CA VAL A 140 -6.67 33.36 2.58
C VAL A 140 -6.31 34.48 1.60
N PHE A 141 -5.11 34.45 1.01
CA PHE A 141 -4.71 35.46 0.03
C PHE A 141 -5.54 35.42 -1.25
N GLY A 142 -5.90 34.22 -1.73
CA GLY A 142 -6.76 34.07 -2.90
C GLY A 142 -8.16 34.66 -2.70
N ILE A 143 -8.78 34.41 -1.54
CA ILE A 143 -10.09 34.98 -1.19
C ILE A 143 -10.00 36.51 -1.05
N LEU A 144 -8.95 37.02 -0.40
CA LEU A 144 -8.72 38.45 -0.25
C LEU A 144 -8.60 39.14 -1.61
N PHE A 145 -7.79 38.58 -2.52
CA PHE A 145 -7.59 39.13 -3.85
C PHE A 145 -8.87 39.13 -4.69
N ALA A 146 -9.67 38.05 -4.61
CA ALA A 146 -10.96 37.99 -5.29
C ALA A 146 -11.94 39.03 -4.73
N ALA A 147 -12.03 39.17 -3.41
CA ALA A 147 -12.90 40.15 -2.76
C ALA A 147 -12.51 41.59 -3.12
N THR A 148 -11.21 41.92 -3.12
CA THR A 148 -10.73 43.26 -3.52
C THR A 148 -10.99 43.54 -4.99
N SER A 149 -10.83 42.55 -5.86
CA SER A 149 -11.10 42.68 -7.29
C SER A 149 -12.58 42.93 -7.56
N VAL A 150 -13.47 42.17 -6.91
CA VAL A 150 -14.92 42.38 -7.02
C VAL A 150 -15.33 43.74 -6.46
N ALA A 151 -14.82 44.13 -5.30
CA ALA A 151 -15.08 45.44 -4.72
C ALA A 151 -14.61 46.56 -5.65
N PHE A 152 -13.42 46.46 -6.24
CA PHE A 152 -12.90 47.44 -7.19
C PHE A 152 -13.78 47.53 -8.43
N LEU A 153 -14.23 46.42 -9.01
CA LEU A 153 -15.16 46.41 -10.13
C LEU A 153 -16.52 47.05 -9.77
N ILE A 154 -17.03 46.80 -8.56
CA ILE A 154 -18.25 47.45 -8.06
C ILE A 154 -18.05 48.96 -7.91
N GLN A 155 -16.90 49.39 -7.38
CA GLN A 155 -16.58 50.81 -7.22
C GLN A 155 -16.41 51.50 -8.57
N LEU A 156 -15.75 50.86 -9.55
CA LEU A 156 -15.65 51.37 -10.91
C LEU A 156 -17.02 51.48 -11.58
N LYS A 157 -17.90 50.49 -11.41
CA LYS A 157 -19.30 50.57 -11.90
C LYS A 157 -20.07 51.70 -11.20
N ARG A 158 -19.91 51.87 -9.88
CA ARG A 158 -20.53 52.98 -9.13
C ARG A 158 -20.02 54.34 -9.62
N GLN A 159 -18.72 54.48 -9.86
CA GLN A 159 -18.11 55.72 -10.35
C GLN A 159 -18.55 56.04 -11.79
N HIS A 160 -18.66 55.02 -12.65
CA HIS A 160 -19.22 55.18 -13.99
C HIS A 160 -20.71 55.56 -13.96
N ARG A 161 -21.50 54.98 -13.04
CA ARG A 161 -22.92 55.32 -12.87
C ARG A 161 -23.10 56.75 -12.38
N HIS A 162 -22.27 57.18 -11.41
CA HIS A 162 -22.31 58.56 -10.91
C HIS A 162 -21.86 59.58 -11.97
N ARG A 163 -20.88 59.24 -12.82
CA ARG A 163 -20.42 60.06 -13.96
C ARG A 163 -21.46 60.12 -15.10
N SER A 164 -22.33 59.13 -15.20
CA SER A 164 -23.47 59.13 -16.14
C SER A 164 -24.57 60.08 -15.67
N GLU A 165 -24.91 60.08 -14.38
CA GLU A 165 -25.93 60.99 -13.82
C GLU A 165 -25.52 62.47 -13.85
N THR A 166 -24.22 62.80 -13.82
CA THR A 166 -23.77 64.21 -13.91
C THR A 166 -23.80 64.78 -15.33
N LYS A 167 -24.00 63.97 -16.37
CA LYS A 167 -24.02 64.42 -17.77
C LYS A 167 -25.40 64.79 -18.31
N ASP A 168 -26.49 64.35 -17.68
CA ASP A 168 -27.86 64.65 -18.12
C ASP A 168 -28.45 65.93 -17.47
N GLY A 169 -27.69 66.61 -16.61
CA GLY A 169 -28.16 67.76 -15.82
C GLY A 169 -27.76 69.17 -16.30
N VAL A 170 -27.07 69.32 -17.44
CA VAL A 170 -26.60 70.64 -17.90
C VAL A 170 -27.56 71.23 -18.94
N SER A 171 -28.60 71.91 -18.45
CA SER A 171 -29.47 72.77 -19.27
C SER A 171 -28.92 74.20 -19.24
N TYR A 172 -28.56 74.74 -20.41
CA TYR A 172 -28.03 76.10 -20.56
C TYR A 172 -29.19 77.10 -20.68
N SER A 173 -29.17 78.17 -19.87
CA SER A 173 -30.02 79.35 -20.08
C SER A 173 -29.16 80.61 -20.20
N PRO A 174 -29.38 81.49 -21.20
CA PRO A 174 -28.53 82.65 -21.47
C PRO A 174 -28.65 83.75 -20.41
N ALA A 175 -27.57 84.53 -20.26
CA ALA A 175 -27.46 85.65 -19.34
C ALA A 175 -28.31 86.85 -19.77
N GLU A 176 -29.05 87.42 -18.83
CA GLU A 176 -29.64 88.76 -18.93
C GLU A 176 -28.88 89.68 -17.97
N MET A 177 -28.22 90.71 -18.53
CA MET A 177 -27.57 91.77 -17.75
C MET A 177 -28.63 92.80 -17.36
N THR A 178 -28.76 93.09 -16.07
CA THR A 178 -29.42 94.30 -15.58
C THR A 178 -28.48 95.12 -14.70
N GLU A 179 -28.59 96.41 -14.90
CA GLU A 179 -27.69 97.50 -14.52
C GLU A 179 -27.61 97.78 -13.02
N THR A 180 -26.48 98.37 -12.61
CA THR A 180 -26.38 99.40 -11.57
C THR A 180 -25.06 100.13 -11.87
N GLY A 181 -25.00 101.44 -12.09
CA GLY A 181 -25.78 102.53 -11.54
C GLY A 181 -24.77 103.49 -10.91
N ALA A 182 -24.53 104.62 -11.57
CA ALA A 182 -23.95 105.83 -11.02
C ALA A 182 -24.50 107.03 -11.79
#